data_AF-A0A5R1P466-F1
#
_entry.id   AF-A0A5R1P466-F1
#
_cell.length_a   1.000
_cell.length_b   1.000
_cell.length_c   1.000
_cell.angle_alpha   90.00
_cell.angle_beta   90.00
_cell.angle_gamma   90.00
#
_symmetry.space_group_name_H-M   'P 1'
#
loop_
_entity.id
_entity.type
_entity.pdbx_description
1 polymer ?
#
loop_
_entity_poly.entity_id
_entity_poly.type
_entity_poly.pdbx_seq_one_letter_code
_entity_poly.pdbx_strand_id
1 'polypeptide(L)'
;MALEVMLGYRDEQVRRIRLAQEAGRVDAAWDPVELMTLIFGIASAWVHEPGASPAPGGIPDPAAMAGRRTNVIRAVERLIAPSAIRPIN
;
A
#
# COMPACT_ATOMS: atom_id res chain seq x y z
N MET A 1 -12.35 17.06 14.67
CA MET A 1 -12.68 15.66 14.99
C MET A 1 -12.32 14.66 13.88
N ALA A 2 -13.07 14.53 12.78
CA ALA A 2 -12.77 13.50 11.74
C ALA A 2 -11.46 13.74 10.97
N LEU A 3 -11.19 15.00 10.59
CA LEU A 3 -9.96 15.39 9.90
C LEU A 3 -8.71 15.19 10.77
N GLU A 4 -8.77 15.51 12.07
CA GLU A 4 -7.67 15.31 13.01
C GLU A 4 -7.33 13.83 13.19
N VAL A 5 -8.34 12.97 13.25
CA VAL A 5 -8.13 11.51 13.33
C VAL A 5 -7.46 10.99 12.05
N MET A 6 -7.89 11.46 10.88
CA MET A 6 -7.25 11.08 9.60
C MET A 6 -5.82 11.60 9.48
N LEU A 7 -5.54 12.81 9.94
CA LEU A 7 -4.19 13.38 9.96
C LEU A 7 -3.28 12.65 10.94
N GLY A 8 -3.76 12.37 12.17
CA GLY A 8 -3.01 11.58 13.15
C GLY A 8 -2.72 10.16 12.66
N TYR A 9 -3.64 9.54 11.92
CA TYR A 9 -3.39 8.26 11.26
C TYR A 9 -2.28 8.37 10.21
N ARG A 10 -2.31 9.42 9.37
CA ARG A 10 -1.28 9.65 8.35
C ARG A 10 0.11 9.82 8.99
N ASP A 11 0.21 10.65 10.03
CA ASP A 11 1.48 10.93 10.69
C ASP A 11 2.09 9.66 11.29
N GLU A 12 1.27 8.81 11.91
CA GLU A 12 1.72 7.53 12.44
C GLU A 12 2.17 6.57 11.33
N GLN A 13 1.46 6.49 10.20
CA GLN A 13 1.92 5.63 9.09
C GLN A 13 3.23 6.14 8.48
N VAL A 14 3.37 7.46 8.32
CA VAL A 14 4.62 8.08 7.85
C VAL A 14 5.78 7.77 8.80
N ARG A 15 5.55 7.86 10.12
CA ARG A 15 6.54 7.49 11.14
C ARG A 15 6.95 6.02 11.00
N ARG A 16 5.99 5.11 10.79
CA ARG A 16 6.26 3.67 10.60
C ARG A 16 7.05 3.37 9.34
N ILE A 17 6.79 4.10 8.24
CA ILE A 17 7.56 3.98 7.01
C ILE A 17 9.01 4.39 7.25
N ARG A 18 9.25 5.53 7.92
CA ARG A 18 10.61 5.98 8.27
C ARG A 18 11.38 4.94 9.09
N LEU A 19 10.76 4.39 10.13
CA LEU A 19 11.36 3.31 10.93
C LEU A 19 11.67 2.05 10.11
N ALA A 20 10.87 1.76 9.08
CA ALA A 20 11.13 0.62 8.20
C ALA A 20 12.27 0.91 7.22
N GLN A 21 12.43 2.15 6.75
CA GLN A 21 13.56 2.60 5.94
C GLN A 21 14.87 2.58 6.73
N GLU A 22 14.88 3.10 7.96
CA GLU A 22 16.04 3.03 8.87
C GLU A 22 16.47 1.58 9.16
N ALA A 23 15.51 0.66 9.21
CA ALA A 23 15.77 -0.77 9.37
C ALA A 23 16.14 -1.50 8.06
N GLY A 24 16.26 -0.80 6.93
CA GLY A 24 16.58 -1.38 5.61
C GLY A 24 15.50 -2.29 5.02
N ARG A 25 14.27 -2.25 5.55
CA ARG A 25 13.13 -3.07 5.09
C ARG A 25 12.31 -2.40 3.99
N VAL A 26 12.43 -1.09 3.86
CA VAL A 26 11.80 -0.27 2.82
C VAL A 26 12.89 0.54 2.13
N ASP A 27 12.82 0.69 0.81
CA ASP A 27 13.74 1.53 0.06
C ASP A 27 13.77 2.97 0.59
N ALA A 28 14.96 3.44 0.95
CA ALA A 28 15.18 4.78 1.49
C ALA A 28 15.04 5.89 0.43
N ALA A 29 15.02 5.55 -0.86
CA ALA A 29 14.82 6.52 -1.93
C ALA A 29 13.38 7.06 -2.00
N TRP A 30 12.41 6.39 -1.38
CA TRP A 30 11.03 6.86 -1.32
C TRP A 30 10.85 8.02 -0.34
N ASP A 31 10.11 9.05 -0.76
CA ASP A 31 9.47 9.96 0.20
C ASP A 31 8.37 9.20 0.98
N PRO A 32 8.37 9.24 2.33
CA PRO A 32 7.41 8.46 3.12
C PRO A 32 5.94 8.83 2.92
N VAL A 33 5.65 10.11 2.65
CA VAL A 33 4.27 10.59 2.45
C VAL A 33 3.76 10.13 1.10
N GLU A 34 4.58 10.26 0.06
CA GLU A 34 4.24 9.79 -1.29
C GLU A 34 4.10 8.27 -1.32
N LEU A 35 4.99 7.52 -0.66
CA LEU A 35 4.89 6.06 -0.57
C LEU A 35 3.59 5.63 0.12
N MET A 36 3.18 6.30 1.20
CA MET A 36 1.90 6.03 1.84
C MET A 36 0.71 6.27 0.89
N THR A 37 0.76 7.35 0.11
CA THR A 37 -0.26 7.64 -0.91
C THR A 37 -0.35 6.53 -1.96
N LEU A 38 0.79 6.05 -2.46
CA LEU A 38 0.83 4.94 -3.43
C LEU A 38 0.29 3.63 -2.85
N ILE A 39 0.67 3.27 -1.62
CA ILE A 39 0.14 2.08 -0.94
C ILE A 39 -1.39 2.17 -0.79
N PHE A 40 -1.90 3.34 -0.43
CA PHE A 40 -3.34 3.56 -0.32
C PHE A 40 -4.05 3.45 -1.68
N GLY A 41 -3.44 3.97 -2.74
CA GLY A 41 -3.92 3.81 -4.12
C GLY A 41 -4.05 2.34 -4.52
N ILE A 42 -3.02 1.52 -4.25
CA ILE A 42 -3.04 0.08 -4.54
C ILE A 42 -4.11 -0.63 -3.70
N ALA A 43 -4.18 -0.33 -2.40
CA ALA A 43 -5.15 -0.96 -1.50
C ALA A 43 -6.60 -0.61 -1.84
N SER A 44 -6.85 0.59 -2.38
CA SER A 44 -8.18 1.08 -2.76
C SER A 44 -8.54 0.87 -4.22
N ALA A 45 -7.67 0.23 -5.03
CA ALA A 45 -7.85 0.11 -6.47
C ALA A 45 -9.23 -0.49 -6.86
N TRP A 46 -9.70 -1.52 -6.15
CA TRP A 46 -10.98 -2.18 -6.45
C TRP A 46 -12.23 -1.42 -6.01
N VAL A 47 -12.09 -0.33 -5.25
CA VAL A 47 -13.20 0.61 -5.01
C VAL A 47 -13.51 1.37 -6.30
N HIS A 48 -12.46 1.72 -7.04
CA HIS A 48 -12.55 2.52 -8.25
C HIS A 48 -12.77 1.65 -9.48
N GLU A 49 -12.12 0.47 -9.53
CA GLU A 49 -12.25 -0.51 -10.60
C GLU A 49 -12.61 -1.89 -10.03
N PRO A 50 -13.91 -2.17 -9.79
CA PRO A 50 -14.35 -3.42 -9.16
C PRO A 50 -14.04 -4.70 -9.95
N GLY A 51 -13.64 -4.57 -11.23
CA GLY A 51 -13.38 -5.66 -12.16
C GLY A 51 -14.68 -6.38 -12.57
N ALA A 52 -14.57 -7.66 -12.93
CA ALA A 52 -15.72 -8.55 -13.08
C ALA A 52 -16.31 -8.89 -11.69
N SER A 53 -16.91 -7.90 -11.04
CA SER A 53 -17.67 -8.09 -9.82
C SER A 53 -18.95 -8.87 -10.13
N PRO A 54 -19.45 -9.72 -9.21
CA PRO A 54 -20.82 -10.23 -9.32
C PRO A 54 -21.80 -9.07 -9.49
N ALA A 55 -22.94 -9.36 -10.13
CA ALA A 55 -23.99 -8.40 -10.43
C ALA A 55 -24.32 -7.51 -9.20
N PRO A 56 -24.78 -6.26 -9.41
CA PRO A 56 -25.10 -5.33 -8.34
C PRO A 56 -25.94 -6.00 -7.23
N GLY A 57 -25.48 -5.92 -5.98
CA GLY A 57 -26.14 -6.56 -4.83
C GLY A 57 -25.70 -8.00 -4.53
N GLY A 58 -24.78 -8.57 -5.30
CA GLY A 58 -24.17 -9.86 -5.00
C GLY A 58 -23.32 -9.83 -3.73
N ILE A 59 -23.39 -10.90 -2.94
CA ILE A 59 -22.49 -11.09 -1.79
C ILE A 59 -21.06 -11.20 -2.31
N PRO A 60 -20.08 -10.45 -1.77
CA PRO A 60 -18.69 -10.57 -2.16
C PRO A 60 -18.18 -11.99 -1.92
N ASP A 61 -17.65 -12.63 -2.97
CA ASP A 61 -17.01 -13.95 -2.84
C ASP A 61 -15.76 -13.85 -1.94
N PRO A 62 -15.71 -14.56 -0.81
CA PRO A 62 -14.56 -14.55 0.09
C PRO A 62 -13.24 -14.97 -0.60
N ALA A 63 -13.30 -15.90 -1.56
CA ALA A 63 -12.11 -16.35 -2.29
C ALA A 63 -11.57 -15.23 -3.20
N ALA A 64 -12.44 -14.53 -3.91
CA ALA A 64 -12.07 -13.33 -4.68
C ALA A 64 -11.47 -12.23 -3.80
N MET A 65 -12.02 -11.98 -2.60
CA MET A 65 -11.46 -11.01 -1.65
C MET A 65 -10.06 -11.41 -1.17
N ALA A 66 -9.86 -12.69 -0.86
CA ALA A 66 -8.54 -13.21 -0.50
C ALA A 66 -7.54 -13.05 -1.65
N GLY A 67 -7.93 -13.35 -2.88
CA GLY A 67 -7.11 -13.13 -4.07
C GLY A 67 -6.70 -11.67 -4.27
N ARG A 68 -7.64 -10.73 -4.11
CA ARG A 68 -7.34 -9.28 -4.15
C ARG A 68 -6.33 -8.89 -3.08
N ARG A 69 -6.51 -9.37 -1.84
CA ARG A 69 -5.58 -9.11 -0.73
C ARG A 69 -4.17 -9.64 -1.05
N THR A 70 -4.05 -10.86 -1.57
CA THR A 70 -2.76 -11.43 -1.98
C THR A 70 -2.08 -10.59 -3.06
N ASN A 71 -2.83 -10.08 -4.03
CA ASN A 71 -2.29 -9.22 -5.08
C ASN A 71 -1.81 -7.87 -4.55
N VAL A 72 -2.57 -7.24 -3.65
CA VAL A 72 -2.16 -5.99 -2.97
C VAL A 72 -0.86 -6.20 -2.20
N ILE A 73 -0.77 -7.25 -1.38
CA ILE A 73 0.44 -7.56 -0.60
C ILE A 73 1.64 -7.73 -1.52
N ARG A 74 1.51 -8.57 -2.56
CA ARG A 74 2.57 -8.84 -3.52
C ARG A 74 3.02 -7.57 -4.26
N ALA A 75 2.09 -6.68 -4.63
CA ALA A 75 2.42 -5.43 -5.30
C ALA A 75 3.17 -4.47 -4.36
N VAL A 76 2.68 -4.31 -3.13
CA VAL A 76 3.32 -3.46 -2.11
C VAL A 76 4.71 -3.98 -1.74
N GLU A 77 4.88 -5.29 -1.53
CA GLU A 77 6.18 -5.90 -1.25
C GLU A 77 7.22 -5.57 -2.32
N ARG A 78 6.84 -5.60 -3.60
CA ARG A 78 7.73 -5.24 -4.70
C ARG A 78 8.01 -3.75 -4.77
N LEU A 79 7.00 -2.92 -4.50
CA LEU A 79 7.13 -1.47 -4.51
C LEU A 79 8.12 -0.97 -3.44
N ILE A 80 8.08 -1.57 -2.26
CA ILE A 80 8.90 -1.14 -1.10
C ILE A 80 10.26 -1.80 -1.05
N ALA A 81 10.49 -2.87 -1.84
CA ALA A 81 11.73 -3.63 -1.80
C ALA A 81 12.94 -2.70 -2.02
N PRO A 82 13.99 -2.77 -1.19
CA PRO A 82 15.18 -1.95 -1.34
C PRO A 82 15.78 -2.09 -2.75
N SER A 83 16.01 -0.96 -3.43
CA SER A 83 16.73 -0.98 -4.70
C SER A 83 18.12 -1.56 -4.50
N ALA A 84 18.45 -2.61 -5.27
CA ALA A 84 19.82 -3.05 -5.39
C ALA A 84 20.58 -2.02 -6.24
N ILE A 85 21.06 -0.94 -5.62
CA ILE A 85 22.02 -0.05 -6.26
C ILE A 85 23.27 -0.89 -6.52
N ARG A 86 23.48 -1.29 -7.78
CA ARG A 86 24.77 -1.81 -8.24
C ARG A 86 25.70 -0.60 -8.36
N PRO A 87 26.83 -0.54 -7.63
CA PRO A 87 27.83 0.48 -7.89
C PRO A 87 28.36 0.29 -9.31
N ILE A 88 28.25 1.31 -10.15
CA ILE A 88 29.03 1.42 -11.39
C ILE A 88 30.47 1.74 -10.96
N ASN A 89 31.31 0.71 -10.96
CA ASN A 89 32.76 0.86 -10.98
C ASN A 89 33.23 0.74 -12.42
#